data_AF-A0A529WRB7-F1
#
_entry.id   AF-A0A529WRB7-F1
#
_cell.length_a   1.000
_cell.length_b   1.000
_cell.length_c   1.000
_cell.angle_alpha   90.00
_cell.angle_beta   90.00
_cell.angle_gamma   90.00
#
_symmetry.space_group_name_H-M   'P 1'
#
loop_
_entity.id
_entity.type
_entity.pdbx_description
1 polymer ?
#
loop_
_entity_poly.entity_id
_entity_poly.type
_entity_poly.pdbx_seq_one_letter_code
_entity_poly.pdbx_strand_id
1 'polypeptide(L)'
;IYVATLGKGGRTLKIGHAQDARQRIEEFNKFRLSSEPQWVLHTNQPIGSIQDAIEVEKYLGKAFAGFRTEPNNNEVYIDLDPMAVLLEIATVQRG
;
A
#
# COMPACT_ATOMS: atom_id res chain seq x y z
N ILE A 1 4.06 7.41 1.52
CA ILE A 1 3.08 6.29 1.55
C ILE A 1 2.85 5.82 0.14
N TYR A 2 2.92 4.51 -0.11
CA TYR A 2 2.65 3.94 -1.41
C TYR A 2 1.45 3.00 -1.38
N VAL A 3 0.81 2.89 -2.54
CA VAL A 3 -0.26 1.93 -2.82
C VAL A 3 0.13 1.10 -4.03
N ALA A 4 0.09 -0.21 -3.90
CA ALA A 4 0.38 -1.16 -4.98
C ALA A 4 -0.66 -2.28 -5.06
N THR A 5 -0.88 -2.85 -6.24
CA THR A 5 -1.72 -4.05 -6.40
C THR A 5 -0.92 -5.22 -6.94
N LEU A 6 -1.28 -6.44 -6.55
CA LEU A 6 -0.68 -7.65 -7.10
C LEU A 6 -1.43 -8.10 -8.35
N GLY A 7 -0.73 -8.09 -9.49
CA GLY A 7 -1.33 -8.39 -10.80
C GLY A 7 -2.13 -7.22 -11.38
N LYS A 8 -2.31 -7.23 -12.70
CA LYS A 8 -3.09 -6.21 -13.42
C LYS A 8 -4.57 -6.34 -13.06
N GLY A 9 -5.13 -5.35 -12.37
CA GLY A 9 -6.52 -5.40 -11.90
C GLY A 9 -6.75 -6.42 -10.77
N GLY A 10 -5.69 -6.81 -10.06
CA GLY A 10 -5.81 -7.73 -8.93
C GLY A 10 -6.54 -7.10 -7.75
N ARG A 11 -7.14 -7.95 -6.92
CA ARG A 11 -7.89 -7.55 -5.72
C ARG A 11 -7.04 -7.50 -4.46
N THR A 12 -5.76 -7.85 -4.58
CA THR A 12 -4.80 -7.77 -3.49
C THR A 12 -4.08 -6.45 -3.58
N LEU A 13 -4.26 -5.63 -2.55
CA LEU A 13 -3.69 -4.30 -2.41
C LEU A 13 -2.66 -4.30 -1.30
N LYS A 14 -1.58 -3.56 -1.49
CA LYS A 14 -0.58 -3.28 -0.46
C LYS A 14 -0.52 -1.78 -0.17
N ILE A 15 -0.61 -1.42 1.11
CA ILE A 15 -0.33 -0.08 1.61
C ILE A 15 0.97 -0.18 2.40
N GLY A 16 1.90 0.75 2.16
CA GLY A 16 3.06 0.86 3.03
C GLY A 16 3.76 2.21 2.95
N HIS A 17 4.86 2.34 3.68
CA HIS A 17 5.78 3.48 3.55
C HIS A 17 7.16 3.03 3.08
N ALA A 18 7.83 3.90 2.31
CA ALA A 18 9.21 3.72 1.85
C ALA A 18 9.79 5.08 1.49
N GLN A 19 11.12 5.24 1.61
CA GLN A 19 11.82 6.40 1.06
C GLN A 19 11.80 6.37 -0.47
N ASP A 20 12.04 5.19 -1.05
CA ASP A 20 11.86 4.92 -2.49
C ASP A 20 10.84 3.79 -2.68
N ALA A 21 9.62 4.18 -3.03
CA ALA A 21 8.54 3.22 -3.29
C ALA A 21 8.79 2.39 -4.55
N ARG A 22 9.48 2.94 -5.57
CA ARG A 22 9.75 2.22 -6.81
C ARG A 22 10.74 1.10 -6.56
N GLN A 23 11.86 1.42 -5.91
CA GLN A 23 12.85 0.43 -5.49
C GLN A 23 12.19 -0.66 -4.63
N ARG A 24 11.32 -0.26 -3.69
CA ARG A 24 10.59 -1.21 -2.83
C ARG A 24 9.70 -2.19 -3.61
N ILE A 25 8.99 -1.70 -4.64
CA ILE A 25 8.19 -2.58 -5.51
C ILE A 25 9.08 -3.49 -6.37
N GLU A 26 10.21 -2.98 -6.87
CA GLU A 26 11.19 -3.80 -7.60
C GLU A 26 11.75 -4.92 -6.71
N GLU A 27 12.04 -4.65 -5.43
CA GLU A 27 12.44 -5.67 -4.45
C GLU A 27 11.38 -6.75 -4.26
N PHE A 28 10.10 -6.39 -4.18
CA PHE A 28 9.01 -7.38 -4.05
C PHE A 28 8.86 -8.28 -5.28
N ASN A 29 9.25 -7.78 -6.44
CA ASN A 29 9.15 -8.50 -7.70
C ASN A 29 10.44 -9.25 -8.07
N LYS A 30 11.56 -8.96 -7.41
CA LYS A 30 12.91 -9.46 -7.75
C LYS A 30 12.99 -10.99 -7.93
N PHE A 31 12.25 -11.74 -7.12
CA PHE A 31 12.28 -13.21 -7.14
C PHE A 31 11.03 -13.84 -7.75
N ARG A 32 10.12 -13.01 -8.29
CA ARG A 32 8.91 -13.50 -8.96
C ARG A 32 9.23 -13.85 -10.40
N LEU A 33 8.66 -14.95 -10.88
CA LEU A 33 8.77 -15.32 -12.30
C LEU A 33 7.95 -14.35 -13.16
N SER A 34 8.34 -14.14 -14.42
CA SER A 34 7.62 -13.24 -15.33
C SER A 34 6.17 -13.67 -15.60
N SER A 35 5.86 -14.96 -15.42
CA SER A 35 4.51 -15.53 -15.50
C SER A 35 3.68 -15.31 -14.23
N GLU A 36 4.29 -14.94 -13.11
CA GLU A 36 3.58 -14.69 -11.86
C GLU A 36 3.02 -13.26 -11.82
N PRO A 37 1.87 -13.04 -11.16
CA PRO A 37 1.36 -11.70 -10.91
C PRO A 37 2.45 -10.82 -10.27
N GLN A 38 2.69 -9.63 -10.78
CA GLN A 38 3.71 -8.70 -10.25
C GLN A 38 3.04 -7.61 -9.41
N TRP A 39 3.73 -7.09 -8.39
CA TRP A 39 3.31 -5.88 -7.71
C TRP A 39 3.45 -4.67 -8.63
N VAL A 40 2.38 -3.89 -8.74
CA VAL A 40 2.32 -2.69 -9.58
C VAL A 40 2.08 -1.49 -8.68
N LEU A 41 3.01 -0.54 -8.71
CA LEU A 41 2.88 0.73 -7.99
C LEU A 41 1.81 1.61 -8.66
N HIS A 42 0.81 2.04 -7.90
CA HIS A 42 -0.22 2.98 -8.37
C HIS A 42 0.01 4.39 -7.87
N THR A 43 0.46 4.52 -6.63
CA THR A 43 0.64 5.83 -6.02
C THR A 43 1.82 5.81 -5.08
N ASN A 44 2.56 6.91 -5.07
CA ASN A 44 3.60 7.21 -4.11
C ASN A 44 3.39 8.64 -3.61
N GLN A 45 2.65 8.78 -2.51
CA GLN A 45 2.32 10.06 -1.91
C GLN A 45 3.43 10.47 -0.93
N PRO A 46 4.04 11.66 -1.10
CA PRO A 46 4.97 12.23 -0.12
C PRO A 46 4.24 12.51 1.20
N ILE A 47 4.83 12.10 2.32
CA ILE A 47 4.32 12.37 3.67
C ILE A 47 5.50 12.87 4.49
N GLY A 48 5.40 14.12 4.95
CA GLY A 48 6.41 14.90 5.68
C GLY A 48 7.66 14.15 6.13
N SER A 49 7.69 13.76 7.40
CA SER A 49 8.76 12.97 7.98
C SER A 49 8.49 11.46 7.89
N ILE A 50 9.51 10.65 8.16
CA ILE A 50 9.37 9.18 8.28
C ILE A 50 8.36 8.83 9.39
N GLN A 51 8.38 9.57 10.51
CA GLN A 51 7.47 9.34 11.62
C GLN A 51 6.02 9.60 11.20
N ASP A 52 5.77 10.69 10.47
CA ASP A 52 4.44 10.99 9.92
C ASP A 52 3.97 9.88 8.98
N ALA A 53 4.88 9.35 8.14
CA ALA A 53 4.55 8.24 7.26
C ALA A 53 4.18 6.97 8.04
N ILE A 54 4.90 6.65 9.12
CA ILE A 54 4.59 5.51 10.00
C ILE A 54 3.21 5.70 10.65
N GLU A 55 2.89 6.91 11.09
CA GLU A 55 1.60 7.21 11.72
C GLU A 55 0.44 7.12 10.74
N VAL A 56 0.61 7.66 9.53
CA VAL A 56 -0.38 7.55 8.43
C VAL A 56 -0.59 6.09 8.04
N GLU A 57 0.48 5.30 7.90
CA GLU A 57 0.36 3.86 7.59
C GLU A 57 -0.42 3.11 8.69
N LYS A 58 -0.10 3.34 9.96
CA LYS A 58 -0.83 2.75 11.09
C LYS A 58 -2.29 3.16 11.10
N TYR A 59 -2.59 4.43 10.80
CA TYR A 59 -3.94 4.94 10.69
C TYR A 59 -4.71 4.21 9.57
N LEU A 60 -4.16 4.17 8.35
CA LEU A 60 -4.77 3.48 7.22
C LEU A 60 -4.98 1.99 7.52
N GLY A 61 -4.02 1.35 8.19
CA GLY A 61 -4.17 -0.03 8.61
C GLY A 61 -5.35 -0.24 9.53
N LYS A 62 -5.56 0.64 10.51
CA LYS A 62 -6.75 0.60 11.38
C LYS A 62 -8.03 0.88 10.59
N ALA A 63 -8.05 1.89 9.73
CA ALA A 63 -9.22 2.26 8.93
C ALA A 63 -9.71 1.10 8.04
N PHE A 64 -8.77 0.36 7.43
CA PHE A 64 -9.07 -0.75 6.53
C PHE A 64 -8.87 -2.13 7.16
N ALA A 65 -8.99 -2.24 8.49
CA ALA A 65 -8.78 -3.50 9.21
C ALA A 65 -9.67 -4.66 8.70
N GLY A 66 -10.90 -4.36 8.29
CA GLY A 66 -11.85 -5.34 7.78
C GLY A 66 -11.45 -6.00 6.45
N PHE A 67 -10.49 -5.42 5.73
CA PHE A 67 -10.00 -5.97 4.45
C PHE A 67 -8.74 -6.84 4.63
N ARG A 68 -8.28 -7.05 5.87
CA ARG A 68 -7.12 -7.90 6.16
C ARG A 68 -7.57 -9.34 6.38
N THR A 69 -6.94 -10.28 5.68
CA THR A 69 -7.22 -11.72 5.82
C THR A 69 -6.31 -12.41 6.83
N GLU A 70 -5.17 -11.81 7.17
CA GLU A 70 -4.21 -12.36 8.13
C GLU A 70 -4.03 -11.41 9.32
N PRO A 71 -4.14 -11.93 10.57
CA PRO A 71 -4.09 -11.09 11.77
C PRO A 71 -2.76 -10.36 11.97
N ASN A 72 -1.67 -10.85 11.37
CA ASN A 72 -0.33 -10.27 11.51
C ASN A 72 0.14 -9.49 10.27
N ASN A 73 -0.68 -9.42 9.22
CA ASN A 73 -0.35 -8.68 8.01
C ASN A 73 -1.06 -7.32 8.01
N ASN A 74 -0.32 -6.28 8.40
CA ASN A 74 -0.84 -4.91 8.46
C ASN A 74 -0.69 -4.14 7.15
N GLU A 75 -0.19 -4.78 6.11
CA GLU A 75 0.20 -4.10 4.87
C GLU A 75 -0.56 -4.62 3.65
N VAL A 76 -1.12 -5.83 3.70
CA VAL A 76 -1.85 -6.46 2.58
C VAL A 76 -3.34 -6.55 2.88
N TYR A 77 -4.14 -6.12 1.91
CA TYR A 77 -5.59 -6.00 1.97
C TYR A 77 -6.21 -6.71 0.77
N ILE A 78 -7.33 -7.40 0.96
CA ILE A 78 -8.06 -8.13 -0.07
C ILE A 78 -9.39 -7.42 -0.33
N ASP A 79 -9.75 -7.28 -1.61
CA ASP A 79 -10.98 -6.63 -2.09
C ASP A 79 -11.11 -5.14 -1.68
N LEU A 80 -10.01 -4.51 -1.28
CA LEU A 80 -9.95 -3.07 -0.99
C LEU A 80 -9.74 -2.26 -2.27
N ASP A 81 -10.65 -1.32 -2.54
CA ASP A 81 -10.54 -0.39 -3.66
C ASP A 81 -9.36 0.58 -3.45
N PRO A 82 -8.37 0.64 -4.35
CA PRO A 82 -7.29 1.63 -4.30
C PRO A 82 -7.78 3.07 -4.17
N MET A 83 -8.91 3.42 -4.80
CA MET A 83 -9.45 4.78 -4.75
C MET A 83 -9.90 5.17 -3.34
N ALA A 84 -10.44 4.23 -2.57
CA ALA A 84 -10.81 4.46 -1.17
C ALA A 84 -9.58 4.81 -0.33
N VAL A 85 -8.46 4.12 -0.56
CA VAL A 85 -7.19 4.41 0.13
C VAL A 85 -6.66 5.79 -0.22
N LEU A 86 -6.71 6.18 -1.50
CA LEU A 86 -6.24 7.49 -1.95
C LEU A 86 -7.07 8.63 -1.37
N LEU A 87 -8.39 8.47 -1.28
CA LEU A 87 -9.28 9.44 -0.66
C LEU A 87 -8.96 9.61 0.83
N GLU A 88 -8.67 8.51 1.52
CA GLU A 88 -8.31 8.52 2.94
C GLU A 88 -6.96 9.23 3.16
N ILE A 89 -5.95 8.92 2.35
CA ILE A 89 -4.65 9.61 2.38
C ILE A 89 -4.82 11.12 2.18
N ALA A 90 -5.63 11.55 1.21
CA ALA A 90 -5.88 12.96 0.94
C ALA A 90 -6.61 13.66 2.10
N THR A 91 -7.45 12.94 2.85
CA THR A 91 -8.16 13.47 4.02
C THR A 91 -7.20 13.72 5.18
N VAL A 92 -6.29 12.77 5.45
CA VAL A 92 -5.30 12.90 6.52
C VAL A 92 -4.30 14.02 6.26
N GLN A 93 -4.00 14.34 4.99
CA GLN A 93 -3.09 15.45 4.65
C GLN A 93 -3.72 16.84 4.78
N ARG A 94 -5.04 16.95 4.92
CA ARG A 94 -5.75 18.23 5.04
C ARG A 94 -6.03 18.65 6.48
N GLY A 95 -5.97 17.70 7.42
CA GLY A 95 -6.12 17.93 8.86
C GLY A 95 -4.78 18.23 9.50
#